data_AF-A0A5F1S888-F1
#
_entry.id   AF-A0A5F1S888-F1
#
_cell.length_a   1.000
_cell.length_b   1.000
_cell.length_c   1.000
_cell.angle_alpha   90.00
_cell.angle_beta   90.00
_cell.angle_gamma   90.00
#
_symmetry.space_group_name_H-M   'P 1'
#
loop_
_entity.id
_entity.type
_entity.pdbx_description
1 polymer ?
#
loop_
_entity_poly.entity_id
_entity_poly.type
_entity_poly.pdbx_seq_one_letter_code
_entity_poly.pdbx_strand_id
1 'polypeptide(L)' 'MDRKRFEASNRKLGVSFDAVYTAEDLGSYKPDPKNFHFLFSRLRQDLGVQKSELLHVAQSLYHDHAPAVQMGLTSVWIDR' A
#
# COMPACT_ATOMS: atom_id res chain seq x y z
N MET A 1 -5.37 6.08 6.66
CA MET A 1 -4.34 7.11 6.91
C MET A 1 -4.57 8.23 5.91
N ASP A 2 -4.60 9.48 6.37
CA ASP A 2 -4.75 10.68 5.52
C ASP A 2 -3.38 11.22 5.05
N ARG A 3 -3.39 12.09 4.04
CA ARG A 3 -2.16 12.59 3.39
C ARG A 3 -1.31 13.49 4.30
N LYS A 4 -1.95 14.34 5.12
CA LYS A 4 -1.22 15.23 6.05
C LYS A 4 -0.45 14.46 7.12
N ARG A 5 -1.05 13.41 7.67
CA ARG A 5 -0.39 12.50 8.63
C ARG A 5 0.74 11.72 7.98
N PHE A 6 0.59 11.34 6.70
CA PHE A 6 1.67 10.75 5.93
C PHE A 6 2.85 11.69 5.78
N GLU A 7 2.64 12.92 5.30
CA GLU A 7 3.72 13.89 5.08
C GLU A 7 4.53 14.19 6.35
N ALA A 8 3.86 14.29 7.50
CA ALA A 8 4.52 14.47 8.78
C ALA A 8 5.45 13.29 9.15
N SER A 9 5.02 12.06 8.85
CA SER A 9 5.82 10.86 9.05
C SER A 9 6.95 10.76 8.03
N ASN A 10 6.68 11.08 6.76
CA ASN A 10 7.67 10.99 5.68
C ASN A 10 8.85 11.94 5.88
N ARG A 11 8.61 13.14 6.43
CA ARG A 11 9.69 14.06 6.83
C ARG A 11 10.69 13.43 7.81
N LYS A 12 10.27 12.48 8.64
CA LYS A 12 11.15 11.76 9.57
C LYS A 12 11.87 10.58 8.91
N LEU A 13 11.27 9.99 7.88
CA LEU A 13 11.86 8.88 7.12
C LEU A 13 13.01 9.34 6.21
N GLY A 14 12.99 10.60 5.75
CA GLY A 14 14.07 11.19 4.96
C GLY A 14 14.20 10.61 3.56
N VAL A 15 13.13 10.01 3.03
CA VAL A 15 13.08 9.39 1.69
C VAL A 15 11.98 10.01 0.83
N SER A 16 12.14 9.87 -0.48
CA SER A 16 11.07 10.16 -1.44
C SER A 16 10.34 8.88 -1.79
N PHE A 17 9.01 8.93 -1.79
CA PHE A 17 8.17 7.85 -2.31
C PHE A 17 7.75 8.20 -3.72
N ASP A 18 7.90 7.28 -4.67
CA ASP A 18 7.50 7.49 -6.07
C ASP A 18 5.99 7.66 -6.23
N ALA A 19 5.20 7.01 -5.35
CA ALA A 19 3.76 7.18 -5.28
C ALA A 19 3.24 7.01 -3.84
N VAL A 20 2.19 7.76 -3.51
CA VAL A 20 1.49 7.68 -2.22
C VAL A 20 0.00 7.64 -2.48
N TYR A 21 -0.63 6.53 -2.11
CA TYR A 21 -2.08 6.33 -2.20
C TYR A 21 -2.66 6.19 -0.80
N THR A 22 -3.60 7.06 -0.45
CA THR A 22 -4.18 7.15 0.89
C THR A 22 -5.63 6.67 0.89
N ALA A 23 -6.14 6.26 2.06
CA ALA A 23 -7.53 5.84 2.19
C ALA A 23 -8.52 6.97 1.83
N GLU A 24 -8.09 8.22 1.97
CA GLU A 24 -8.84 9.41 1.54
C GLU A 24 -8.96 9.48 0.01
N ASP A 25 -7.90 9.13 -0.72
CA ASP A 25 -7.92 9.08 -2.20
C ASP A 25 -8.88 8.00 -2.72
N LEU A 26 -9.06 6.90 -1.96
CA LEU A 26 -9.88 5.75 -2.36
C LEU A 26 -11.30 5.75 -1.78
N GLY A 27 -11.55 6.48 -0.69
CA GLY A 27 -12.80 6.40 0.09
C GLY A 27 -13.00 5.07 0.84
N SER A 28 -11.97 4.26 1.02
CA SER A 28 -12.04 2.96 1.71
C SER A 28 -10.75 2.63 2.47
N TYR A 29 -10.88 1.81 3.51
CA TYR A 29 -9.77 1.36 4.36
C TYR A 29 -9.55 -0.14 4.21
N LYS A 30 -8.28 -0.55 4.25
CA LYS A 30 -7.92 -1.96 4.44
C LYS A 30 -8.62 -2.53 5.68
N PRO A 31 -9.10 -3.78 5.66
CA PRO A 31 -8.82 -4.82 4.66
C PRO A 31 -9.77 -4.85 3.45
N ASP A 32 -10.51 -3.78 3.13
CA ASP A 32 -11.36 -3.75 1.93
C ASP A 32 -10.53 -4.07 0.66
N PRO A 33 -10.88 -5.11 -0.12
CA PRO A 33 -10.20 -5.49 -1.36
C PRO A 33 -10.02 -4.35 -2.36
N LYS A 34 -10.92 -3.35 -2.35
CA LYS A 34 -10.82 -2.16 -3.19
C LYS A 34 -9.47 -1.46 -3.05
N ASN A 35 -8.86 -1.49 -1.86
CA ASN A 35 -7.56 -0.88 -1.63
C ASN A 35 -6.45 -1.52 -2.49
N PHE A 36 -6.45 -2.84 -2.65
CA PHE A 36 -5.46 -3.53 -3.48
C PHE A 36 -5.74 -3.38 -4.97
N HIS A 37 -7.01 -3.46 -5.40
CA HIS A 37 -7.36 -3.24 -6.80
C HIS A 37 -7.01 -1.83 -7.28
N PHE A 38 -7.28 -0.82 -6.45
CA PHE A 38 -6.87 0.55 -6.74
C PHE A 38 -5.34 0.68 -6.79
N LEU A 39 -4.62 0.10 -5.83
CA LEU A 39 -3.16 0.09 -5.83
C LEU A 39 -2.61 -0.47 -7.16
N PHE A 40 -3.11 -1.61 -7.63
CA PHE A 40 -2.64 -2.22 -8.88
C PHE A 40 -2.94 -1.35 -10.10
N SER A 41 -4.14 -0.75 -10.14
CA SER A 41 -4.54 0.14 -11.22
C SER A 41 -3.63 1.38 -11.28
N ARG A 42 -3.41 2.02 -10.12
CA ARG A 42 -2.62 3.24 -10.04
C ARG A 42 -1.13 3.02 -10.24
N LEU A 43 -0.54 1.95 -9.71
CA LEU A 43 0.87 1.63 -9.97
C LEU A 43 1.13 1.41 -11.45
N ARG A 44 0.21 0.74 -12.16
CA ARG A 44 0.32 0.56 -13.60
C ARG A 44 0.18 1.88 -14.35
N GLN A 45 -0.76 2.74 -13.96
CA GLN A 45 -1.02 4.03 -14.63
C GLN A 45 0.09 5.06 -14.38
N ASP A 46 0.53 5.17 -13.13
CA ASP A 46 1.42 6.25 -12.67
C ASP A 46 2.89 5.88 -12.88
N LEU A 47 3.24 4.60 -12.71
CA LEU A 47 4.63 4.12 -12.69
C LEU A 47 4.92 3.00 -13.69
N GLY A 48 3.91 2.47 -14.41
CA GLY A 48 4.08 1.36 -15.34
C GLY A 48 4.35 0.00 -14.66
N VAL A 49 4.21 -0.10 -13.34
CA VAL A 49 4.57 -1.30 -12.56
C VAL A 49 3.40 -2.29 -12.52
N GLN A 50 3.68 -3.57 -12.76
CA GLN A 50 2.72 -4.66 -12.74
C GLN A 50 2.65 -5.35 -11.37
N LYS A 51 1.53 -6.03 -11.09
CA LYS A 51 1.31 -6.76 -9.82
C LYS A 51 2.43 -7.77 -9.52
N SER A 52 2.95 -8.45 -10.53
CA SER A 52 4.01 -9.45 -10.41
C SER A 52 5.36 -8.88 -9.96
N GLU A 53 5.53 -7.57 -10.03
CA GLU A 53 6.77 -6.86 -9.66
C GLU A 53 6.69 -6.32 -8.22
N LEU A 54 5.61 -6.60 -7.49
CA LEU A 54 5.35 -6.06 -6.16
C LEU A 54 5.79 -7.01 -5.05
N LEU A 55 6.46 -6.43 -4.04
CA LEU A 55 6.69 -7.03 -2.74
C LEU A 55 5.88 -6.26 -1.69
N HIS A 56 4.92 -6.92 -1.04
CA HIS A 56 4.08 -6.28 -0.05
C HIS A 56 4.75 -6.31 1.34
N VAL A 57 5.05 -5.15 1.91
CA VAL A 57 5.69 -5.03 3.23
C VAL A 57 4.73 -4.35 4.20
N ALA A 58 4.43 -5.00 5.32
CA ALA A 58 3.54 -4.46 6.35
C ALA A 58 3.79 -5.09 7.73
N GLN A 59 3.12 -4.56 8.75
CA GLN A 59 3.13 -5.11 10.11
C GLN A 59 1.82 -5.83 10.46
N SER A 60 0.67 -5.39 9.95
CA SER A 60 -0.63 -5.95 10.34
C SER A 60 -0.95 -7.24 9.57
N LEU A 61 -1.04 -8.37 10.27
CA LEU A 61 -1.45 -9.63 9.65
C LEU A 61 -2.88 -9.57 9.09
N TYR A 62 -3.80 -8.92 9.81
CA TYR A 62 -5.21 -8.83 9.43
C TYR A 62 -5.49 -7.79 8.34
N HIS A 63 -5.00 -6.56 8.52
CA HIS A 63 -5.32 -5.48 7.58
C HIS A 63 -4.53 -5.57 6.28
N ASP A 64 -3.32 -6.14 6.31
CA ASP A 64 -2.40 -6.12 5.17
C ASP A 64 -2.09 -7.52 4.63
N HIS A 65 -1.56 -8.43 5.44
CA HIS A 65 -1.07 -9.71 4.93
C HIS A 65 -2.18 -10.66 4.45
N ALA A 66 -3.26 -10.83 5.22
CA ALA A 66 -4.38 -11.66 4.81
C ALA A 66 -4.96 -11.25 3.44
N PRO A 67 -5.32 -9.98 3.19
CA PRO A 67 -5.79 -9.56 1.88
C PRO A 67 -4.68 -9.59 0.82
N ALA A 68 -3.41 -9.30 1.14
CA ALA A 68 -2.32 -9.39 0.18
C ALA A 68 -2.12 -10.81 -0.37
N VAL A 69 -2.23 -11.83 0.50
CA VAL A 69 -2.18 -13.25 0.11
C VAL A 69 -3.37 -13.62 -0.76
N GLN A 70 -4.59 -13.20 -0.39
CA GLN A 70 -5.80 -13.42 -1.21
C GLN A 70 -5.67 -12.78 -2.60
N MET A 71 -4.97 -11.65 -2.68
CA MET A 71 -4.68 -10.95 -3.94
C MET A 71 -3.46 -11.55 -4.69
N GLY A 72 -2.82 -12.59 -4.16
CA GLY A 72 -1.68 -13.28 -4.80
C GLY A 72 -0.42 -12.42 -4.87
N LEU A 73 -0.13 -11.65 -3.81
CA LEU A 73 1.13 -10.91 -3.65
C LEU A 73 2.13 -11.72 -2.82
N THR A 74 3.41 -11.61 -3.16
CA THR A 74 4.50 -11.95 -2.26
C THR A 74 4.52 -10.92 -1.13
N SER A 75 4.64 -11.35 0.13
CA SER A 75 4.63 -10.44 1.27
C SER A 75 5.76 -10.72 2.27
N VAL A 76 6.29 -9.64 2.86
CA VAL A 76 7.29 -9.66 3.95
C VAL A 76 6.67 -9.00 5.16
N TRP A 77 6.59 -9.77 6.24
CA TRP A 77 6.08 -9.27 7.51
C TRP A 77 7.21 -8.64 8.32
N ILE A 78 7.00 -7.40 8.76
CA ILE A 78 7.86 -6.73 9.73
C ILE A 78 7.28 -6.99 11.11
N ASP A 79 7.85 -7.97 11.81
CA ASP A 79 7.51 -8.30 13.19
C ASP A 79 8.17 -7.29 14.14
N ARG A 80 7.36 -6.56 14.90
CA ARG A 80 7.73 -5.40 15.72
C ARG A 80 6.94 -5.41 17.02
#